data_AF-A0A6P6DPW0-F1
#
_entry.id   AF-A0A6P6DPW0-F1
#
_cell.length_a   1.000
_cell.length_b   1.000
_cell.length_c   1.000
_cell.angle_alpha   90.00
_cell.angle_beta   90.00
_cell.angle_gamma   90.00
#
_symmetry.space_group_name_H-M   'P 1'
#
loop_
_entity.id
_entity.type
_entity.pdbx_description
1 polymer ?
#
loop_
_entity_poly.entity_id
_entity_poly.type
_entity_poly.pdbx_seq_one_letter_code
_entity_poly.pdbx_strand_id
1 'polypeptide(L)'
;TVALIKPDAVSKVGEIIEIINKAGFTITKLKMMTLSRKEAADFHADHQSRPFYNELIQFITSGPVIAMEILRDDAICEWKRLLGPANSGLARTDAPGSIRALFGTDGIRNAAHGPDSFASAARVRCLKNILLLLNVLYQIKAYDLEMVTEMYSGSCVAMEIQQNNPTKTFREFCGPADPEIARHLRPETLRAIFGKTKIQNAVHCTDLPEDGLLEVQYFFKILDN
;
A
#
# COMPACT_ATOMS: atom_id res chain seq x y z
N THR A 1 -11.07 -2.17 10.34
CA THR A 1 -11.53 -3.12 9.30
C THR A 1 -10.38 -3.42 8.35
N VAL A 2 -10.58 -4.26 7.34
CA VAL A 2 -9.60 -4.53 6.27
C VAL A 2 -10.09 -3.95 4.94
N ALA A 3 -9.16 -3.35 4.19
CA ALA A 3 -9.33 -2.99 2.79
C ALA A 3 -8.38 -3.86 1.95
N LEU A 4 -8.90 -4.48 0.89
CA LEU A 4 -8.09 -5.24 -0.06
C LEU A 4 -8.25 -4.62 -1.44
N ILE A 5 -7.17 -4.11 -2.02
CA ILE A 5 -7.12 -3.66 -3.40
C ILE A 5 -6.76 -4.85 -4.29
N LYS A 6 -7.58 -5.08 -5.30
CA LYS A 6 -7.51 -6.22 -6.21
C LYS A 6 -6.51 -5.95 -7.35
N PRO A 7 -6.09 -6.98 -8.10
CA PRO A 7 -5.05 -6.84 -9.12
C PRO A 7 -5.36 -5.82 -10.21
N ASP A 8 -6.63 -5.64 -10.56
CA ASP A 8 -7.11 -4.67 -11.56
C ASP A 8 -6.87 -3.21 -11.15
N ALA A 9 -6.74 -2.92 -9.86
CA ALA A 9 -6.61 -1.57 -9.33
C ALA A 9 -5.28 -1.30 -8.62
N VAL A 10 -4.32 -2.24 -8.63
CA VAL A 10 -3.00 -2.03 -8.01
C VAL A 10 -2.27 -0.84 -8.63
N SER A 11 -2.35 -0.65 -9.94
CA SER A 11 -1.77 0.52 -10.63
C SER A 11 -2.39 1.85 -10.22
N LYS A 12 -3.55 1.81 -9.55
CA LYS A 12 -4.31 2.96 -9.06
C LYS A 12 -4.27 3.11 -7.54
N VAL A 13 -3.40 2.36 -6.85
CA VAL A 13 -3.35 2.35 -5.38
C VAL A 13 -3.12 3.73 -4.78
N GLY A 14 -2.28 4.58 -5.38
CA GLY A 14 -2.01 5.93 -4.85
C GLY A 14 -3.29 6.76 -4.74
N GLU A 15 -4.11 6.77 -5.79
CA GLU A 15 -5.40 7.48 -5.82
C GLU A 15 -6.38 6.89 -4.79
N ILE A 16 -6.38 5.56 -4.62
CA ILE A 16 -7.26 4.89 -3.65
C ILE A 16 -6.84 5.18 -2.20
N ILE A 17 -5.53 5.18 -1.90
CA ILE A 17 -5.01 5.57 -0.57
C ILE A 17 -5.39 7.02 -0.27
N GLU A 18 -5.33 7.90 -1.25
CA GLU A 18 -5.77 9.29 -1.09
C GLU A 18 -7.26 9.38 -0.74
N ILE A 19 -8.12 8.59 -1.40
CA ILE A 19 -9.55 8.51 -1.06
C ILE A 19 -9.75 8.01 0.39
N ILE A 20 -9.02 6.97 0.79
CA ILE A 20 -9.08 6.41 2.16
C ILE A 20 -8.69 7.49 3.19
N ASN A 21 -7.59 8.20 2.95
CA ASN A 21 -7.10 9.25 3.85
C ASN A 21 -8.08 10.43 3.92
N LYS A 22 -8.59 10.91 2.76
CA LYS A 22 -9.57 12.00 2.69
C LYS A 22 -10.89 11.66 3.38
N ALA A 23 -11.25 10.38 3.42
CA ALA A 23 -12.41 9.90 4.15
C ALA A 23 -12.18 9.72 5.66
N GLY A 24 -11.02 10.13 6.19
CA GLY A 24 -10.72 10.13 7.61
C GLY A 24 -10.37 8.76 8.19
N PHE A 25 -9.98 7.80 7.35
CA PHE A 25 -9.41 6.54 7.83
C PHE A 25 -7.93 6.71 8.18
N THR A 26 -7.50 6.03 9.23
CA THR A 26 -6.09 5.82 9.56
C THR A 26 -5.66 4.45 9.04
N ILE A 27 -4.63 4.39 8.20
CA ILE A 27 -4.02 3.13 7.77
C ILE A 27 -3.01 2.71 8.85
N THR A 28 -3.27 1.61 9.55
CA THR A 28 -2.36 1.10 10.59
C THR A 28 -1.41 0.05 10.07
N LYS A 29 -1.77 -0.65 8.98
CA LYS A 29 -0.93 -1.66 8.33
C LYS A 29 -1.19 -1.67 6.83
N LEU A 30 -0.14 -1.89 6.04
CA LEU A 30 -0.22 -2.05 4.58
C LEU A 30 0.78 -3.11 4.10
N LYS A 31 0.35 -4.03 3.23
CA LYS A 31 1.22 -5.03 2.59
C LYS A 31 0.77 -5.31 1.16
N MET A 32 1.71 -5.26 0.23
CA MET A 32 1.54 -5.81 -1.12
C MET A 32 1.96 -7.27 -1.11
N MET A 33 1.15 -8.16 -1.69
CA MET A 33 1.44 -9.59 -1.73
C MET A 33 0.73 -10.25 -2.92
N THR A 34 1.21 -11.42 -3.34
CA THR A 34 0.48 -12.28 -4.28
C THR A 34 -0.10 -13.44 -3.49
N LEU A 35 -1.43 -13.63 -3.58
CA LEU A 35 -2.09 -14.73 -2.89
C LEU A 35 -1.87 -16.04 -3.64
N SER A 36 -1.49 -17.09 -2.92
CA SER A 36 -1.61 -18.45 -3.43
C SER A 36 -3.07 -18.84 -3.60
N ARG A 37 -3.34 -19.86 -4.43
CA ARG A 37 -4.71 -20.38 -4.60
C ARG A 37 -5.34 -20.83 -3.29
N LYS A 38 -4.53 -21.39 -2.38
CA LYS A 38 -4.98 -21.82 -1.06
C LYS A 38 -5.40 -20.63 -0.21
N GLU A 39 -4.54 -19.62 -0.09
CA GLU A 39 -4.85 -18.40 0.68
C GLU A 39 -6.06 -17.66 0.13
N ALA A 40 -6.18 -17.55 -1.20
CA ALA A 40 -7.34 -16.96 -1.85
C ALA A 40 -8.63 -17.73 -1.56
N ALA A 41 -8.58 -19.07 -1.59
CA ALA A 41 -9.73 -19.92 -1.29
C ALA A 41 -10.15 -19.82 0.18
N ASP A 42 -9.18 -19.84 1.11
CA ASP A 42 -9.42 -19.66 2.54
C ASP A 42 -10.03 -18.27 2.83
N PHE A 43 -9.53 -17.23 2.16
CA PHE A 43 -10.05 -15.86 2.28
C PHE A 43 -11.48 -15.72 1.77
N HIS A 44 -11.82 -16.40 0.66
CA HIS A 44 -13.13 -16.33 0.02
C HIS A 44 -14.04 -17.53 0.32
N ALA A 45 -13.80 -18.27 1.41
CA ALA A 45 -14.54 -19.49 1.76
C ALA A 45 -16.07 -19.30 1.77
N ASP A 46 -16.54 -18.13 2.22
CA ASP A 46 -17.98 -17.77 2.24
C ASP A 46 -18.63 -17.77 0.83
N HIS A 47 -17.84 -17.72 -0.24
CA HIS A 47 -18.30 -17.68 -1.63
C HIS A 47 -18.16 -19.02 -2.36
N GLN A 48 -17.70 -20.10 -1.70
CA GLN A 48 -17.35 -21.36 -2.37
C GLN A 48 -18.49 -21.98 -3.18
N SER A 49 -19.75 -21.78 -2.77
CA SER A 49 -20.94 -22.29 -3.47
C SER A 49 -21.44 -21.38 -4.61
N ARG A 50 -20.81 -20.23 -4.83
CA ARG A 50 -21.25 -19.24 -5.83
C ARG A 50 -20.75 -19.62 -7.22
N PRO A 51 -21.56 -19.44 -8.29
CA PRO A 51 -21.17 -19.83 -9.64
C PRO A 51 -19.92 -19.10 -10.17
N PHE A 52 -19.65 -17.89 -9.68
CA PHE A 52 -18.48 -17.09 -10.04
C PHE A 52 -17.22 -17.39 -9.23
N TYR A 53 -17.27 -18.33 -8.27
CA TYR A 53 -16.18 -18.55 -7.32
C TYR A 53 -14.84 -18.89 -7.99
N ASN A 54 -14.85 -19.81 -8.95
CA ASN A 54 -13.63 -20.24 -9.63
C ASN A 54 -12.98 -19.08 -10.41
N GLU A 55 -13.79 -18.26 -11.08
CA GLU A 55 -13.31 -17.08 -11.79
C GLU A 55 -12.76 -16.03 -10.81
N LEU A 56 -13.41 -15.83 -9.66
CA LEU A 56 -12.92 -14.95 -8.60
C LEU A 56 -11.56 -15.40 -8.06
N ILE A 57 -11.38 -16.69 -7.77
CA ILE A 57 -10.10 -17.23 -7.30
C ILE A 57 -9.03 -17.11 -8.38
N GLN A 58 -9.35 -17.42 -9.63
CA GLN A 58 -8.41 -17.26 -10.74
C GLN A 58 -7.97 -15.80 -10.88
N PHE A 59 -8.91 -14.86 -10.77
CA PHE A 59 -8.61 -13.44 -10.87
C PHE A 59 -7.79 -12.92 -9.68
N ILE A 60 -8.17 -13.22 -8.44
CA ILE A 60 -7.46 -12.67 -7.27
C ILE A 60 -6.02 -13.21 -7.15
N THR A 61 -5.74 -14.36 -7.76
CA THR A 61 -4.40 -14.97 -7.80
C THR A 61 -3.60 -14.60 -9.06
N SER A 62 -4.16 -13.81 -9.98
CA SER A 62 -3.51 -13.47 -11.25
C SER A 62 -2.43 -12.39 -11.14
N GLY A 63 -2.29 -11.76 -9.98
CA GLY A 63 -1.36 -10.66 -9.77
C GLY A 63 -1.30 -10.22 -8.30
N PRO A 64 -0.53 -9.16 -8.01
CA PRO A 64 -0.44 -8.63 -6.66
C PRO A 64 -1.77 -8.06 -6.19
N VAL A 65 -1.98 -8.11 -4.87
CA VAL A 65 -3.03 -7.41 -4.14
C VAL A 65 -2.39 -6.53 -3.08
N ILE A 66 -3.12 -5.54 -2.59
CA ILE A 66 -2.67 -4.69 -1.49
C ILE A 66 -3.68 -4.80 -0.35
N ALA A 67 -3.25 -5.40 0.76
CA ALA A 67 -4.04 -5.53 1.97
C ALA A 67 -3.69 -4.39 2.94
N MET A 68 -4.70 -3.75 3.50
CA MET A 68 -4.57 -2.66 4.46
C MET A 68 -5.46 -2.89 5.67
N GLU A 69 -4.92 -2.66 6.87
CA GLU A 69 -5.71 -2.47 8.08
C GLU A 69 -6.05 -0.98 8.18
N ILE A 70 -7.35 -0.67 8.19
CA ILE A 70 -7.86 0.71 8.25
C ILE A 70 -8.77 0.92 9.47
N LEU A 71 -8.54 2.01 10.19
CA LEU A 71 -9.23 2.37 11.43
C LEU A 71 -10.00 3.67 11.27
N ARG A 72 -11.22 3.67 11.79
CA ARG A 72 -12.14 4.79 11.91
C ARG A 72 -13.31 4.35 12.81
N ASP A 73 -14.05 5.31 13.36
CA ASP A 73 -15.39 5.03 13.89
C ASP A 73 -16.28 4.49 12.76
N ASP A 74 -17.06 3.44 13.07
CA ASP A 74 -17.89 2.72 12.10
C ASP A 74 -17.14 2.27 10.83
N ALA A 75 -15.86 1.93 10.97
CA ALA A 75 -14.96 1.65 9.84
C ALA A 75 -15.51 0.67 8.80
N ILE A 76 -16.28 -0.36 9.20
CA ILE A 76 -16.87 -1.31 8.26
C ILE A 76 -17.94 -0.63 7.40
N CYS A 77 -18.87 0.10 8.02
CA CYS A 77 -19.94 0.81 7.33
C CYS A 77 -19.38 1.87 6.39
N GLU A 78 -18.43 2.67 6.90
CA GLU A 78 -17.80 3.73 6.10
C GLU A 78 -16.97 3.17 4.95
N TRP A 79 -16.26 2.06 5.15
CA TRP A 79 -15.51 1.41 4.07
C TRP A 79 -16.46 0.86 2.99
N LYS A 80 -17.56 0.24 3.40
CA LYS A 80 -18.61 -0.21 2.46
C LYS A 80 -19.22 0.95 1.66
N ARG A 81 -19.45 2.08 2.31
CA ARG A 81 -19.96 3.30 1.65
C ARG A 81 -18.98 3.81 0.59
N LEU A 82 -17.67 3.83 0.89
CA LEU A 82 -16.64 4.21 -0.08
C LEU A 82 -16.50 3.22 -1.23
N LEU A 83 -16.67 1.92 -0.95
CA LEU A 83 -16.62 0.89 -1.99
C LEU A 83 -17.77 1.04 -2.99
N GLY A 84 -18.98 1.31 -2.52
CA GLY A 84 -20.19 1.29 -3.35
C GLY A 84 -20.65 -0.15 -3.72
N PRO A 85 -21.70 -0.27 -4.55
CA PRO A 85 -22.24 -1.56 -5.00
C PRO A 85 -21.18 -2.50 -5.57
N ALA A 86 -21.30 -3.81 -5.30
CA ALA A 86 -20.30 -4.80 -5.73
C ALA A 86 -20.16 -4.91 -7.26
N ASN A 87 -21.25 -4.68 -8.00
CA ASN A 87 -21.21 -4.56 -9.46
C ASN A 87 -20.82 -3.14 -9.85
N SER A 88 -19.70 -2.99 -10.55
CA SER A 88 -19.15 -1.68 -10.94
C SER A 88 -20.08 -0.89 -11.86
N GLY A 89 -20.92 -1.56 -12.66
CA GLY A 89 -21.95 -0.91 -13.48
C GLY A 89 -23.03 -0.23 -12.63
N LEU A 90 -23.53 -0.93 -11.60
CA LEU A 90 -24.46 -0.35 -10.62
C LEU A 90 -23.77 0.71 -9.76
N ALA A 91 -22.49 0.54 -9.43
CA ALA A 91 -21.75 1.54 -8.68
C ALA A 91 -21.68 2.88 -9.44
N ARG A 92 -21.47 2.83 -10.76
CA ARG A 92 -21.46 4.04 -11.60
C ARG A 92 -22.79 4.79 -11.61
N THR A 93 -23.92 4.11 -11.44
CA THR A 93 -25.24 4.75 -11.38
C THR A 93 -25.60 5.22 -9.97
N ASP A 94 -25.40 4.36 -8.97
CA ASP A 94 -25.96 4.56 -7.63
C ASP A 94 -24.98 5.32 -6.71
N ALA A 95 -23.69 5.21 -6.97
CA ALA A 95 -22.62 5.82 -6.18
C ALA A 95 -21.40 6.21 -7.07
N PRO A 96 -21.54 7.17 -7.99
CA PRO A 96 -20.54 7.47 -9.03
C PRO A 96 -19.16 7.88 -8.49
N GLY A 97 -19.08 8.41 -7.27
CA GLY A 97 -17.82 8.74 -6.58
C GLY A 97 -17.20 7.58 -5.80
N SER A 98 -17.79 6.39 -5.84
CA SER A 98 -17.27 5.21 -5.12
C SER A 98 -16.07 4.59 -5.80
N ILE A 99 -15.25 3.87 -5.03
CA ILE A 99 -14.04 3.20 -5.55
C ILE A 99 -14.40 2.21 -6.67
N ARG A 100 -15.51 1.48 -6.55
CA ARG A 100 -15.96 0.53 -7.59
C ARG A 100 -16.48 1.23 -8.83
N ALA A 101 -17.06 2.42 -8.70
CA ALA A 101 -17.48 3.21 -9.86
C ALA A 101 -16.28 3.75 -10.63
N LEU A 102 -15.27 4.27 -9.91
CA LEU A 102 -14.10 4.94 -10.49
C LEU A 102 -13.08 3.96 -11.10
N PHE A 103 -12.84 2.83 -10.43
CA PHE A 103 -11.74 1.91 -10.79
C PHE A 103 -12.21 0.50 -11.17
N GLY A 104 -13.48 0.17 -10.94
CA GLY A 104 -14.03 -1.15 -11.20
C GLY A 104 -14.52 -1.32 -12.64
N THR A 105 -14.31 -2.52 -13.18
CA THR A 105 -14.76 -2.91 -14.52
C THR A 105 -16.10 -3.63 -14.48
N ASP A 106 -16.20 -4.70 -13.68
CA ASP A 106 -17.36 -5.61 -13.64
C ASP A 106 -17.67 -6.07 -12.18
N GLY A 107 -18.37 -7.19 -11.99
CA GLY A 107 -18.70 -7.72 -10.66
C GLY A 107 -17.56 -8.45 -9.94
N ILE A 108 -16.58 -8.96 -10.68
CA ILE A 108 -15.40 -9.68 -10.17
C ILE A 108 -14.21 -8.73 -10.08
N ARG A 109 -13.94 -8.02 -11.18
CA ARG A 109 -12.95 -6.94 -11.33
C ARG A 109 -13.57 -5.63 -10.88
N ASN A 110 -13.73 -5.49 -9.57
CA ASN A 110 -14.36 -4.32 -8.97
C ASN A 110 -13.38 -3.53 -8.10
N ALA A 111 -12.08 -3.56 -8.42
CA ALA A 111 -11.00 -2.80 -7.77
C ALA A 111 -10.70 -3.09 -6.29
N ALA A 112 -11.71 -3.24 -5.43
CA ALA A 112 -11.52 -3.36 -4.00
C ALA A 112 -12.58 -4.21 -3.29
N HIS A 113 -12.14 -4.84 -2.20
CA HIS A 113 -12.93 -5.68 -1.31
C HIS A 113 -12.88 -5.16 0.14
N GLY A 114 -13.97 -5.41 0.85
CA GLY A 114 -14.12 -5.11 2.27
C GLY A 114 -15.01 -6.16 2.92
N PRO A 115 -14.84 -6.41 4.22
CA PRO A 115 -15.56 -7.44 4.93
C PRO A 115 -17.04 -7.08 5.07
N ASP A 116 -17.90 -8.09 4.95
CA ASP A 116 -19.34 -7.88 5.10
C ASP A 116 -19.84 -7.69 6.53
N SER A 117 -19.05 -8.11 7.53
CA SER A 117 -19.39 -8.08 8.95
C SER A 117 -18.13 -7.98 9.82
N PHE A 118 -18.30 -7.74 11.12
CA PHE A 118 -17.19 -7.83 12.08
C PHE A 118 -16.53 -9.20 12.09
N ALA A 119 -17.32 -10.28 11.96
CA ALA A 119 -16.80 -11.64 11.95
C ALA A 119 -15.90 -11.89 10.73
N SER A 120 -16.28 -11.41 9.55
CA SER A 120 -15.41 -11.52 8.37
C SER A 120 -14.19 -10.60 8.47
N ALA A 121 -14.32 -9.42 9.07
CA ALA A 121 -13.17 -8.53 9.33
C ALA A 121 -12.12 -9.18 10.25
N ALA A 122 -12.57 -9.88 11.31
CA ALA A 122 -11.69 -10.57 12.25
C ALA A 122 -10.94 -11.75 11.59
N ARG A 123 -11.62 -12.52 10.72
CA ARG A 123 -10.99 -13.63 9.96
C ARG A 123 -9.85 -13.13 9.07
N VAL A 124 -10.05 -12.00 8.40
CA VAL A 124 -9.06 -11.44 7.47
C VAL A 124 -7.87 -10.81 8.20
N ARG A 125 -8.07 -10.31 9.43
CA ARG A 125 -6.97 -9.79 10.27
C ARG A 125 -5.92 -10.87 10.60
N CYS A 126 -6.25 -12.15 10.42
CA CYS A 126 -5.32 -13.28 10.53
C CYS A 126 -4.41 -13.49 9.32
N LEU A 127 -4.44 -12.63 8.29
CA LEU A 127 -3.32 -12.50 7.34
C LEU A 127 -2.11 -12.02 8.14
N LYS A 128 -1.34 -12.99 8.65
CA LYS A 128 -0.17 -12.78 9.50
C LYS A 128 0.84 -11.90 8.75
N ASN A 129 1.46 -10.98 9.49
CA ASN A 129 2.53 -10.08 9.04
C ASN A 129 2.12 -9.06 7.97
N ILE A 130 1.12 -8.21 8.24
CA ILE A 130 1.10 -6.88 7.60
C ILE A 130 2.07 -6.00 8.40
N LEU A 131 3.34 -6.06 8.01
CA LEU A 131 4.44 -5.46 8.76
C LEU A 131 4.57 -3.98 8.39
N LEU A 132 4.30 -3.10 9.36
CA LEU A 132 4.87 -1.76 9.37
C LEU A 132 6.33 -1.93 9.79
N LEU A 133 7.24 -1.73 8.86
CA LEU A 133 8.66 -1.99 9.09
C LEU A 133 9.32 -0.83 9.83
N LEU A 134 9.25 -0.89 11.16
CA LEU A 134 10.07 -0.10 12.07
C LEU A 134 11.18 -0.99 12.62
N ASN A 135 12.37 -0.91 12.00
CA ASN A 135 13.67 -0.76 12.66
C ASN A 135 14.83 -1.08 11.70
N VAL A 136 15.95 -0.37 11.93
CA VAL A 136 17.34 -0.69 11.56
C VAL A 136 17.85 -0.17 10.19
N LEU A 137 18.34 1.08 10.18
CA LEU A 137 19.48 1.51 9.34
C LEU A 137 20.83 1.42 10.10
N TYR A 138 20.88 0.66 11.20
CA TYR A 138 22.03 0.66 12.13
C TYR A 138 23.33 0.05 11.57
N GLN A 139 23.38 -0.38 10.31
CA GLN A 139 24.54 -1.08 9.75
C GLN A 139 25.19 -0.40 8.54
N ILE A 140 24.68 0.72 8.04
CA ILE A 140 25.24 1.36 6.84
C ILE A 140 25.63 2.80 7.14
N LYS A 141 26.91 3.00 7.50
CA LYS A 141 27.58 4.31 7.68
C LYS A 141 27.06 5.15 8.85
N ALA A 142 27.90 6.09 9.30
CA ALA A 142 27.63 6.99 10.42
C ALA A 142 26.44 7.91 10.13
N TYR A 143 25.22 7.38 10.23
CA TYR A 143 24.03 8.19 10.28
C TYR A 143 24.03 8.97 11.58
N ASP A 144 23.75 10.26 11.46
CA ASP A 144 23.54 11.14 12.60
C ASP A 144 22.45 10.54 13.51
N LEU A 145 22.69 10.53 14.82
CA LEU A 145 21.78 9.94 15.80
C LEU A 145 20.35 10.51 15.67
N GLU A 146 20.27 11.77 15.24
CA GLU A 146 19.02 12.47 14.99
C GLU A 146 18.21 11.86 13.82
N MET A 147 18.87 11.40 12.75
CA MET A 147 18.19 10.76 11.62
C MET A 147 17.59 9.41 12.03
N VAL A 148 18.34 8.62 12.77
CA VAL A 148 17.85 7.34 13.29
C VAL A 148 16.67 7.59 14.23
N THR A 149 16.76 8.62 15.08
CA THR A 149 15.69 9.03 15.99
C THR A 149 14.41 9.39 15.26
N GLU A 150 14.50 10.16 14.18
CA GLU A 150 13.33 10.47 13.35
C GLU A 150 12.73 9.19 12.74
N MET A 151 13.56 8.28 12.23
CA MET A 151 13.08 7.06 11.58
C MET A 151 12.31 6.12 12.51
N TYR A 152 12.68 6.04 13.79
CA TYR A 152 11.92 5.23 14.76
C TYR A 152 10.84 6.01 15.52
N SER A 153 10.68 7.31 15.27
CA SER A 153 9.66 8.16 15.92
C SER A 153 8.23 7.83 15.49
N GLY A 154 8.06 7.15 14.36
CA GLY A 154 6.75 6.83 13.81
C GLY A 154 6.80 5.82 12.67
N SER A 155 5.62 5.48 12.17
CA SER A 155 5.44 4.51 11.09
C SER A 155 6.06 4.98 9.78
N CYS A 156 6.76 4.08 9.07
CA CYS A 156 7.24 4.32 7.72
C CYS A 156 6.73 3.25 6.73
N VAL A 157 6.83 3.57 5.44
CA VAL A 157 6.48 2.66 4.34
C VAL A 157 7.73 2.42 3.51
N ALA A 158 8.11 1.15 3.34
CA ALA A 158 9.18 0.75 2.45
C ALA A 158 8.59 0.22 1.13
N MET A 159 9.21 0.57 0.00
CA MET A 159 8.78 0.14 -1.33
C MET A 159 9.99 -0.28 -2.16
N GLU A 160 9.90 -1.45 -2.81
CA GLU A 160 10.84 -1.83 -3.86
C GLU A 160 10.48 -1.11 -5.16
N ILE A 161 11.45 -0.40 -5.75
CA ILE A 161 11.28 0.31 -7.01
C ILE A 161 12.02 -0.44 -8.12
N GLN A 162 11.25 -0.96 -9.09
CA GLN A 162 11.79 -1.69 -10.24
C GLN A 162 11.72 -0.82 -11.50
N GLN A 163 12.88 -0.51 -12.07
CA GLN A 163 13.03 0.17 -13.36
C GLN A 163 14.46 0.00 -13.89
N ASN A 164 14.75 0.51 -15.08
CA ASN A 164 16.13 0.56 -15.59
C ASN A 164 16.99 1.51 -14.73
N ASN A 165 18.11 1.01 -14.21
CA ASN A 165 19.04 1.76 -13.33
C ASN A 165 18.35 2.42 -12.12
N PRO A 166 17.63 1.66 -11.27
CA PRO A 166 16.67 2.19 -10.31
C PRO A 166 17.30 3.16 -9.31
N THR A 167 18.51 2.88 -8.83
CA THR A 167 19.24 3.75 -7.90
C THR A 167 19.46 5.15 -8.49
N LYS A 168 19.90 5.25 -9.75
CA LYS A 168 20.20 6.55 -10.36
C LYS A 168 18.91 7.33 -10.63
N THR A 169 17.99 6.70 -11.35
CA THR A 169 16.75 7.33 -11.83
C THR A 169 15.84 7.71 -10.67
N PHE A 170 15.70 6.85 -9.66
CA PHE A 170 14.88 7.16 -8.48
C PHE A 170 15.54 8.22 -7.58
N ARG A 171 16.87 8.22 -7.44
CA ARG A 171 17.57 9.28 -6.68
C ARG A 171 17.44 10.65 -7.36
N GLU A 172 17.49 10.70 -8.69
CA GLU A 172 17.24 11.93 -9.45
C GLU A 172 15.81 12.44 -9.25
N PHE A 173 14.83 11.54 -9.21
CA PHE A 173 13.43 11.84 -8.91
C PHE A 173 13.23 12.33 -7.46
N CYS A 174 13.93 11.76 -6.50
CA CYS A 174 13.90 12.19 -5.10
C CYS A 174 14.55 13.56 -4.89
N GLY A 175 15.61 13.87 -5.64
CA GLY A 175 16.36 15.12 -5.54
C GLY A 175 17.44 15.13 -4.45
N PRO A 176 18.14 16.27 -4.27
CA PRO A 176 19.15 16.44 -3.22
C PRO A 176 18.63 16.07 -1.82
N ALA A 177 19.49 15.50 -0.98
CA ALA A 177 19.11 15.03 0.36
C ALA A 177 18.63 16.16 1.28
N ASP A 178 19.10 17.39 1.06
CA ASP A 178 18.65 18.59 1.75
C ASP A 178 17.48 19.24 1.00
N PRO A 179 16.28 19.35 1.61
CA PRO A 179 15.12 19.97 0.98
C PRO A 179 15.32 21.43 0.55
N GLU A 180 16.12 22.23 1.24
CA GLU A 180 16.38 23.62 0.85
C GLU A 180 17.21 23.68 -0.43
N ILE A 181 18.25 22.86 -0.52
CA ILE A 181 19.04 22.72 -1.75
C ILE A 181 18.16 22.16 -2.89
N ALA A 182 17.31 21.18 -2.58
CA ALA A 182 16.38 20.61 -3.54
C ALA A 182 15.41 21.66 -4.10
N ARG A 183 14.83 22.51 -3.26
CA ARG A 183 13.95 23.61 -3.69
C ARG A 183 14.63 24.60 -4.63
N HIS A 184 15.90 24.93 -4.39
CA HIS A 184 16.63 25.88 -5.23
C HIS A 184 17.09 25.27 -6.56
N LEU A 185 17.60 24.03 -6.54
CA LEU A 185 18.21 23.41 -7.72
C LEU A 185 17.22 22.59 -8.56
N ARG A 186 16.23 21.96 -7.91
CA ARG A 186 15.32 20.97 -8.52
C ARG A 186 13.93 21.00 -7.81
N PRO A 187 13.14 22.07 -7.99
CA PRO A 187 11.90 22.31 -7.22
C PRO A 187 10.82 21.24 -7.41
N GLU A 188 10.85 20.50 -8.52
CA GLU A 188 9.88 19.44 -8.85
C GLU A 188 10.18 18.08 -8.17
N THR A 189 11.26 17.98 -7.41
CA THR A 189 11.67 16.71 -6.78
C THR A 189 10.89 16.42 -5.49
N LEU A 190 10.75 15.14 -5.12
CA LEU A 190 9.98 14.76 -3.93
C LEU A 190 10.47 15.45 -2.65
N ARG A 191 11.80 15.52 -2.45
CA ARG A 191 12.38 16.17 -1.27
C ARG A 191 12.19 17.69 -1.28
N ALA A 192 12.13 18.32 -2.46
CA ALA A 192 11.83 19.74 -2.58
C ALA A 192 10.37 20.05 -2.18
N ILE A 193 9.43 19.24 -2.68
CA ILE A 193 7.98 19.43 -2.51
C ILE A 193 7.55 19.08 -1.07
N PHE A 194 8.02 17.95 -0.54
CA PHE A 194 7.51 17.39 0.73
C PHE A 194 8.50 17.45 1.90
N GLY A 195 9.79 17.67 1.63
CA GLY A 195 10.82 17.70 2.67
C GLY A 195 10.78 18.98 3.49
N LYS A 196 10.88 18.85 4.82
CA LYS A 196 10.88 19.97 5.76
C LYS A 196 12.29 20.42 6.11
N THR A 197 13.10 19.48 6.60
CA THR A 197 14.49 19.70 7.03
C THR A 197 15.39 18.60 6.47
N LYS A 198 16.70 18.71 6.68
CA LYS A 198 17.66 17.66 6.29
C LYS A 198 17.35 16.30 6.94
N ILE A 199 16.81 16.30 8.17
CA ILE A 199 16.40 15.09 8.90
C ILE A 199 15.01 14.64 8.45
N GLN A 200 14.07 15.58 8.34
CA GLN A 200 12.70 15.33 7.88
C GLN A 200 12.58 15.56 6.37
N ASN A 201 13.36 14.79 5.60
CA ASN A 201 13.49 14.98 4.15
C ASN A 201 12.39 14.31 3.32
N ALA A 202 11.35 13.79 3.97
CA ALA A 202 10.19 13.08 3.39
C ALA A 202 10.46 11.69 2.79
N VAL A 203 11.52 11.51 2.01
CA VAL A 203 11.83 10.22 1.37
C VAL A 203 13.32 9.85 1.49
N HIS A 204 13.55 8.65 2.01
CA HIS A 204 14.83 7.96 1.96
C HIS A 204 14.89 7.05 0.72
N CYS A 205 16.04 6.98 0.06
CA CYS A 205 16.26 6.13 -1.11
C CYS A 205 17.70 5.63 -1.10
N THR A 206 17.92 4.43 -1.63
CA THR A 206 19.24 3.83 -1.78
C THR A 206 20.20 4.77 -2.53
N ASP A 207 21.39 4.97 -1.98
CA ASP A 207 22.40 5.86 -2.57
C ASP A 207 23.33 5.16 -3.57
N LEU A 208 23.65 3.88 -3.34
CA LEU A 208 24.62 3.12 -4.13
C LEU A 208 23.96 1.89 -4.79
N PRO A 209 24.26 1.59 -6.07
CA PRO A 209 23.69 0.43 -6.76
C PRO A 209 23.93 -0.91 -6.05
N GLU A 210 25.10 -1.07 -5.44
CA GLU A 210 25.51 -2.26 -4.68
C GLU A 210 24.68 -2.47 -3.40
N ASP A 211 24.20 -1.38 -2.78
CA ASP A 211 23.44 -1.44 -1.53
C ASP A 211 21.96 -1.78 -1.78
N GLY A 212 21.42 -1.44 -2.95
CA GLY A 212 19.98 -1.55 -3.23
C GLY A 212 19.43 -2.97 -3.10
N LEU A 213 20.17 -3.97 -3.59
CA LEU A 213 19.76 -5.38 -3.44
C LEU A 213 19.80 -5.84 -1.98
N LEU A 214 20.77 -5.35 -1.21
CA LEU A 214 20.94 -5.73 0.20
C LEU A 214 19.82 -5.11 1.05
N GLU A 215 19.51 -3.84 0.83
CA GLU A 215 18.41 -3.12 1.50
C GLU A 215 17.06 -3.79 1.19
N VAL A 216 16.78 -4.11 -0.07
CA VAL A 216 15.55 -4.83 -0.46
C VAL A 216 15.47 -6.20 0.21
N GLN A 217 16.55 -6.97 0.22
CA GLN A 217 16.56 -8.26 0.92
C GLN A 217 16.36 -8.11 2.44
N TYR A 218 16.94 -7.07 3.03
CA TYR A 218 16.79 -6.78 4.45
C TYR A 218 15.32 -6.52 4.81
N PHE A 219 14.68 -5.54 4.16
CA PHE A 219 13.30 -5.16 4.46
C PHE A 219 12.27 -6.24 4.10
N PHE A 220 12.43 -6.91 2.95
CA PHE A 220 11.38 -7.77 2.40
C PHE A 220 11.62 -9.28 2.58
N LYS A 221 12.79 -9.69 3.09
CA LYS A 221 13.06 -11.11 3.40
C LYS A 221 13.51 -11.34 4.82
N ILE A 222 14.36 -10.48 5.37
CA ILE A 222 14.89 -10.68 6.73
C ILE A 222 13.88 -10.22 7.76
N LEU A 223 13.31 -9.01 7.59
CA LEU A 223 12.39 -8.46 8.57
C LEU A 223 10.94 -9.00 8.45
N ASP A 224 10.53 -9.52 7.29
CA ASP A 224 9.16 -10.07 7.09
C ASP A 224 8.98 -11.49 7.69
N ASN A 225 10.09 -12.15 8.08
CA ASN A 225 10.14 -13.48 8.73
C ASN A 225 10.10 -13.37 10.26
#